data_AF-A0A0F9MD10-F1
#
_entry.id   AF-A0A0F9MD10-F1
#
_cell.length_a   1.000
_cell.length_b   1.000
_cell.length_c   1.000
_cell.angle_alpha   90.00
_cell.angle_beta   90.00
_cell.angle_gamma   90.00
#
_symmetry.space_group_name_H-M   'P 1'
#
loop_
_entity.id
_entity.type
_entity.pdbx_description
1 polymer ?
#
loop_
_entity_poly.entity_id
_entity_poly.type
_entity_poly.pdbx_seq_one_letter_code
_entity_poly.pdbx_strand_id
1 'polypeptide(L)' 'MRFDNYDDIWDVKTRPHHFHVRRLQSVVESPMSGEPNHDIPILLKKILDSIKK' A
#
# COMPACT_ATOMS: atom_id res chain seq x y z
N MET A 1 5.75 26.52 9.92
CA MET A 1 5.83 25.13 9.42
C MET A 1 4.41 24.57 9.49
N ARG A 2 3.71 24.38 8.36
CA ARG A 2 2.39 23.73 8.35
C ARG A 2 2.62 22.25 8.11
N PHE A 3 2.40 21.44 9.13
CA PHE A 3 2.31 19.99 8.98
C PHE A 3 0.93 19.71 8.39
N ASP A 4 0.86 19.45 7.08
CA ASP A 4 -0.38 19.06 6.42
C ASP A 4 -0.70 17.61 6.83
N ASN A 5 -1.39 17.46 7.96
CA ASN A 5 -1.90 16.18 8.44
C ASN A 5 -3.22 15.81 7.73
N TYR A 6 -3.28 15.92 6.39
CA TYR A 6 -4.42 15.44 5.62
C TYR A 6 -4.60 13.92 5.73
N ASP A 7 -3.65 13.20 6.33
CA ASP A 7 -3.81 11.80 6.68
C ASP A 7 -4.66 11.59 7.95
N ASP A 8 -4.86 12.63 8.78
CA ASP A 8 -5.65 12.61 10.04
C ASP A 8 -7.17 12.76 9.85
N ILE A 9 -7.65 12.93 8.61
CA ILE A 9 -9.10 12.99 8.32
C ILE A 9 -9.73 11.68 7.82
N TRP A 10 -8.94 10.67 7.46
CA TRP A 10 -9.42 9.39 6.94
C TRP A 10 -9.77 8.34 8.01
N ASP A 11 -10.99 7.79 7.95
CA ASP A 11 -11.46 6.74 8.87
C ASP A 11 -10.95 5.34 8.48
N VAL A 12 -9.64 5.13 8.64
CA VAL A 12 -8.97 3.84 8.38
C VAL A 12 -8.07 3.48 9.55
N LYS A 13 -7.94 2.19 9.87
CA LYS A 13 -7.12 1.73 11.01
C LYS A 13 -5.62 1.77 10.72
N THR A 14 -5.24 1.81 9.46
CA THR A 14 -3.86 1.64 8.99
C THR A 14 -3.18 2.98 8.72
N ARG A 15 -3.27 3.94 9.65
CA ARG A 15 -2.67 5.27 9.47
C ARG A 15 -1.20 5.24 9.91
N PRO A 16 -0.24 5.78 9.13
CA PRO A 16 -0.39 6.48 7.83
C PRO A 16 -0.39 5.54 6.61
N HIS A 17 -0.14 4.24 6.80
CA HIS A 17 0.01 3.25 5.74
C HIS A 17 -1.34 2.83 5.11
N HIS A 18 -1.86 3.65 4.21
CA HIS A 18 -3.06 3.32 3.44
C HIS A 18 -2.87 3.70 1.97
N PHE A 19 -3.65 3.12 1.07
CA PHE A 19 -3.58 3.42 -0.35
C PHE A 19 -4.60 4.49 -0.73
N HIS A 20 -4.16 5.48 -1.49
CA HIS A 20 -5.03 6.43 -2.16
C HIS A 20 -5.33 5.95 -3.58
N VAL A 21 -6.60 5.69 -3.88
CA VAL A 21 -6.98 5.35 -5.24
C VAL A 21 -7.06 6.64 -6.07
N ARG A 22 -6.25 6.73 -7.12
CA ARG A 22 -6.16 7.93 -7.96
C ARG A 22 -7.55 8.34 -8.49
N ARG A 23 -7.90 9.62 -8.35
CA ARG A 23 -9.21 10.23 -8.73
C ARG A 23 -10.41 9.78 -7.91
N LEU A 24 -10.22 9.00 -6.86
CA LEU A 24 -11.27 8.68 -5.89
C LEU A 24 -10.94 9.34 -4.55
N GLN A 25 -11.97 9.77 -3.84
CA GLN A 25 -11.85 10.19 -2.43
C GLN A 25 -11.88 8.98 -1.48
N SER A 26 -11.61 7.78 -1.99
CA SER A 26 -11.58 6.54 -1.21
C SER A 26 -10.15 6.19 -0.82
N VAL A 27 -10.05 5.66 0.38
CA VAL A 27 -8.82 5.13 0.97
C VAL A 27 -8.99 3.63 1.21
N VAL A 28 -7.92 2.86 1.01
CA VAL A 28 -7.91 1.42 1.27
C VAL A 28 -6.85 1.11 2.31
N GLU A 29 -7.21 0.32 3.31
CA GLU A 29 -6.30 -0.04 4.39
C GLU A 29 -5.07 -0.81 3.87
N SER A 30 -3.87 -0.48 4.37
CA SER A 30 -2.63 -1.24 4.13
C SER A 30 -1.97 -1.61 5.47
N PRO A 31 -2.31 -2.76 6.06
CA PRO A 31 -1.87 -3.12 7.41
C PRO A 31 -0.37 -3.40 7.54
N MET A 32 0.41 -3.29 6.46
CA MET A 32 1.86 -3.53 6.42
C MET A 32 2.28 -4.87 7.07
N SER A 33 1.40 -5.88 7.01
CA SER A 33 1.60 -7.19 7.62
C SER A 33 2.40 -8.16 6.72
N GLY A 34 3.23 -7.64 5.82
CA GLY A 34 4.01 -8.47 4.91
C GLY A 34 5.18 -9.14 5.63
N GLU A 35 5.51 -10.37 5.25
CA GLU A 35 6.66 -11.12 5.73
C GLU A 35 7.70 -11.20 4.60
N PRO A 36 8.84 -10.49 4.71
CA PRO A 36 9.78 -10.37 3.59
C PRO A 36 10.33 -11.70 3.07
N ASN A 37 10.57 -12.68 3.93
CA ASN A 37 11.17 -13.96 3.50
C ASN A 37 10.19 -14.84 2.71
N HIS A 38 8.88 -14.64 2.91
CA HIS A 38 7.79 -15.34 2.23
C HIS A 38 7.29 -14.55 1.02
N ASP A 39 7.04 -13.25 1.18
CA ASP A 39 6.32 -12.45 0.19
C ASP A 39 7.22 -11.96 -0.95
N ILE A 40 8.50 -11.64 -0.67
CA ILE A 40 9.45 -11.17 -1.70
C ILE A 40 9.72 -12.26 -2.76
N PRO A 41 9.97 -13.54 -2.41
CA PRO A 41 10.08 -14.60 -3.42
C PRO A 41 8.85 -14.74 -4.32
N ILE A 42 7.65 -14.61 -3.76
CA ILE A 42 6.39 -14.67 -4.53
C ILE A 42 6.29 -13.48 -5.49
N LEU A 43 6.63 -12.28 -5.03
CA LEU A 43 6.66 -11.08 -5.86
C LEU A 43 7.63 -11.23 -7.04
N LEU A 44 8.87 -11.68 -6.76
CA LEU A 44 9.89 -11.90 -7.79
C LEU A 44 9.41 -12.89 -8.85
N LYS A 45 8.79 -14.01 -8.44
CA LYS A 45 8.22 -14.99 -9.36
C LYS A 45 7.20 -14.35 -10.30
N LYS A 46 6.24 -13.57 -9.76
CA LYS A 46 5.21 -12.88 -10.56
C LYS A 46 5.81 -11.89 -11.57
N ILE A 47 6.82 -11.13 -11.16
CA ILE A 47 7.50 -10.17 -12.04
C ILE A 47 8.19 -10.92 -13.18
N LEU A 48 8.96 -11.96 -12.88
CA LEU A 48 9.66 -12.77 -13.87
C LEU A 48 8.67 -13.42 -14.85
N ASP A 49 7.54 -13.92 -14.38
CA ASP A 49 6.49 -14.51 -15.22
C ASP A 49 5.81 -13.47 -16.12
N SER A 50 5.65 -12.23 -15.64
CA SER A 50 5.06 -11.14 -16.44
C SER A 50 5.95 -10.66 -17.59
N ILE A 51 7.27 -10.80 -17.45
CA ILE A 51 8.25 -10.39 -18.49
C ILE A 51 8.37 -11.45 -19.59
N LYS A 52 8.05 -12.71 -19.29
CA LYS A 52 8.12 -13.83 -20.25
C LYS A 52 6.90 -13.92 -21.19
N LYS A 53 5.87 -13.11 -20.97
CA LYS A 53 4.68 -12.99 -21.83
C LYS A 53 4.89 -11.91 -22.89
#